data_AF-A0A1I2LFY4-F1
#
_entry.id   AF-A0A1I2LFY4-F1
#
_cell.length_a   1.000
_cell.length_b   1.000
_cell.length_c   1.000
_cell.angle_alpha   90.00
_cell.angle_beta   90.00
_cell.angle_gamma   90.00
#
_symmetry.space_group_name_H-M   'P 1'
#
loop_
_entity.id
_entity.type
_entity.pdbx_description
1 polymer ?
#
loop_
_entity_poly.entity_id
_entity_poly.type
_entity_poly.pdbx_seq_one_letter_code
_entity_poly.pdbx_strand_id
1 'polypeptide(L)' 'MLDKLGAKGIAGLVFVVAGFALVAWTAPVVAAGLALVVVGLVLVAGGLAQSVMGMLGMA' A
#
# COMPACT_ATOMS: atom_id res chain seq x y z
N MET A 1 -0.18 -12.21 4.44
CA MET A 1 -1.00 -12.78 3.35
C MET A 1 -0.28 -12.68 1.99
N LEU A 2 1.05 -12.77 1.95
CA LEU A 2 1.80 -12.60 0.69
C LEU A 2 1.39 -13.64 -0.36
N ASP A 3 0.97 -14.83 0.07
CA ASP A 3 0.44 -15.90 -0.78
C ASP A 3 -0.93 -15.57 -1.41
N LYS A 4 -1.68 -14.61 -0.86
CA LYS A 4 -2.99 -14.15 -1.39
C LYS A 4 -2.87 -12.90 -2.26
N LEU A 5 -1.69 -12.30 -2.32
CA LEU A 5 -1.46 -11.04 -3.03
C LEU A 5 -1.44 -11.23 -4.57
N GLY A 6 -1.26 -12.48 -5.02
CA GLY A 6 -1.16 -12.84 -6.44
C GLY A 6 0.07 -12.22 -7.12
N ALA A 7 0.39 -12.67 -8.32
CA ALA A 7 1.55 -12.14 -9.06
C ALA A 7 1.48 -10.61 -9.25
N LYS A 8 0.28 -10.07 -9.45
CA LYS A 8 0.06 -8.63 -9.64
C LYS A 8 0.33 -7.80 -8.38
N GLY A 9 -0.10 -8.26 -7.21
CA GLY A 9 0.12 -7.49 -5.99
C GLY A 9 1.58 -7.58 -5.52
N ILE A 10 2.27 -8.71 -5.75
CA ILE A 10 3.71 -8.82 -5.50
C ILE A 10 4.47 -7.86 -6.41
N ALA A 11 4.13 -7.83 -7.71
CA ALA A 11 4.72 -6.86 -8.64
C ALA A 11 4.46 -5.41 -8.18
N GLY A 12 3.24 -5.10 -7.74
CA GLY A 12 2.91 -3.80 -7.17
C GLY A 12 3.77 -3.43 -5.96
N LEU A 13 3.96 -4.36 -5.02
CA LEU A 13 4.84 -4.14 -3.86
C LEU A 13 6.28 -3.86 -4.27
N VAL A 14 6.81 -4.61 -5.24
CA VAL A 14 8.16 -4.38 -5.78
C VAL A 14 8.28 -2.98 -6.39
N PHE A 15 7.28 -2.55 -7.18
CA PHE A 15 7.26 -1.21 -7.77
C PHE A 15 7.20 -0.11 -6.73
N VAL A 16 6.40 -0.28 -5.67
CA VAL A 16 6.33 0.69 -4.56
C VAL A 16 7.70 0.82 -3.90
N VAL A 17 8.32 -0.30 -3.53
CA VAL A 17 9.64 -0.29 -2.88
C VAL A 17 10.71 0.31 -3.80
N ALA A 18 10.69 -0.01 -5.09
CA ALA A 18 11.63 0.55 -6.07
C ALA A 18 11.45 2.07 -6.23
N GLY A 19 10.21 2.55 -6.29
CA GLY A 19 9.90 3.98 -6.34
C GLY A 19 10.40 4.72 -5.09
N PHE A 20 10.20 4.14 -3.90
CA PHE A 20 10.75 4.69 -2.66
C PHE A 20 12.27 4.72 -2.65
N ALA A 21 12.92 3.64 -3.09
CA ALA A 21 14.38 3.58 -3.15
C ALA A 21 14.96 4.65 -4.09
N LEU A 22 14.32 4.89 -5.25
CA LEU A 22 14.71 5.95 -6.17
C LEU A 22 14.59 7.34 -5.55
N VAL A 23 13.46 7.64 -4.90
CA VAL A 23 13.25 8.94 -4.26
C VAL A 23 14.19 9.12 -3.06
N ALA A 24 14.41 8.08 -2.27
CA ALA A 24 15.27 8.13 -1.09
C ALA A 24 16.73 8.43 -1.43
N TRP A 25 17.19 8.04 -2.62
CA TRP A 25 18.56 8.32 -3.09
C TRP A 25 18.84 9.82 -3.25
N THR A 26 17.82 10.61 -3.64
CA THR A 26 17.96 12.05 -3.88
C THR A 26 17.40 12.88 -2.74
N ALA A 27 16.31 12.44 -2.12
CA ALA A 27 15.55 13.20 -1.15
C ALA A 27 14.92 12.30 -0.08
N PRO A 28 15.67 11.92 0.97
CA PRO A 28 15.19 10.99 2.01
C PRO A 28 13.97 11.52 2.77
N VAL A 29 13.90 12.83 3.01
CA VAL A 29 12.74 13.46 3.68
C VAL A 29 11.47 13.35 2.83
N VAL A 30 11.59 13.51 1.51
CA VAL A 30 10.45 13.37 0.57
C VAL A 30 10.00 11.91 0.52
N ALA A 31 10.94 10.97 0.47
CA ALA A 31 10.63 9.54 0.56
C ALA A 31 9.88 9.20 1.87
N ALA A 32 10.30 9.76 3.01
CA ALA A 32 9.58 9.55 4.26
C ALA A 32 8.14 10.09 4.21
N GLY A 33 7.93 11.29 3.66
CA GLY A 33 6.59 11.86 3.46
C GLY A 33 5.71 11.02 2.54
N LEU A 34 6.26 10.55 1.42
CA LEU A 34 5.55 9.66 0.50
C LEU A 34 5.20 8.32 1.19
N ALA A 35 6.06 7.80 2.07
CA ALA A 35 5.83 6.52 2.75
C ALA A 35 4.62 6.62 3.67
N LEU A 36 4.50 7.74 4.40
CA LEU A 36 3.33 8.05 5.21
C LEU A 36 2.05 8.14 4.36
N VAL A 37 2.11 8.76 3.17
CA VAL A 37 0.97 8.83 2.26
C VAL A 37 0.52 7.43 1.84
N VAL A 38 1.46 6.56 1.42
CA VAL A 38 1.14 5.19 1.00
C VAL A 38 0.54 4.38 2.14
N VAL A 39 1.10 4.50 3.36
CA VAL A 39 0.52 3.86 4.55
C VAL A 39 -0.91 4.36 4.79
N GLY A 40 -1.14 5.67 4.72
CA GLY A 40 -2.47 6.26 4.85
C GLY A 40 -3.47 5.71 3.84
N LEU A 41 -3.06 5.57 2.57
CA LEU A 41 -3.90 4.98 1.52
C LEU A 41 -4.26 3.52 1.82
N VAL A 42 -3.31 2.72 2.30
CA VAL A 42 -3.57 1.32 2.68
C VAL A 42 -4.55 1.23 3.85
N LEU A 43 -4.42 2.11 4.85
CA LEU A 43 -5.35 2.18 5.98
C LEU A 43 -6.76 2.58 5.53
N VAL A 44 -6.88 3.60 4.68
CA VAL A 44 -8.18 4.03 4.13
C VAL A 44 -8.80 2.91 3.29
N ALA A 45 -8.04 2.30 2.39
CA ALA A 45 -8.52 1.20 1.55
C ALA A 45 -8.96 0.00 2.39
N GLY A 46 -8.21 -0.35 3.43
CA GLY A 46 -8.57 -1.42 4.37
C GLY A 46 -9.87 -1.12 5.13
N GLY A 47 -10.02 0.11 5.63
CA GLY A 47 -11.26 0.56 6.28
C GLY A 47 -12.46 0.56 5.33
N LEU A 48 -12.27 1.00 4.08
CA LEU A 48 -13.30 0.93 3.03
C LEU A 48 -13.68 -0.51 2.73
N ALA A 49 -12.70 -1.40 2.53
CA ALA A 49 -12.93 -2.80 2.25
C ALA A 49 -13.70 -3.48 3.39
N GLN A 50 -13.32 -3.21 4.65
CA GLN A 50 -14.02 -3.72 5.82
C GLN A 50 -15.47 -3.19 5.90
N SER A 51 -15.69 -1.92 5.60
CA SER A 51 -17.04 -1.31 5.57
C SER A 51 -17.92 -1.96 4.50
N VAL A 52 -17.36 -2.20 3.31
CA VAL A 52 -18.06 -2.89 2.22
C VAL A 52 -18.36 -4.34 2.58
N MET A 53 -17.38 -5.09 3.12
CA MET A 53 -17.60 -6.47 3.56
C MET A 53 -18.69 -6.56 4.64
N GLY A 54 -18.72 -5.60 5.57
CA GLY A 54 -19.78 -5.50 6.58
C GLY A 54 -21.17 -5.24 5.96
N MET A 55 -21.25 -4.37 4.95
CA MET A 55 -22.50 -4.10 4.23
C MET A 55 -23.00 -5.32 3.44
N LEU A 56 -22.08 -6.16 2.97
CA LEU A 56 -22.39 -7.40 2.25
C LEU A 56 -22.67 -8.60 3.18
N GLY A 57 -22.67 -8.41 4.50
CA GLY A 57 -22.87 -9.49 5.48
C GLY A 57 -21.71 -10.49 5.55
N MET A 58 -20.53 -10.10 5.07
CA MET A 58 -19.31 -10.90 4.98
C MET A 58 -18.27 -10.54 6.05
N ALA A 59 -18.64 -9.71 7.03
CA ALA A 59 -17.79 -9.32 8.16
C ALA A 59 -17.95 -10.25 9.36
#